data_AF-A0A925G8I9-F1
#
_entry.id   AF-A0A925G8I9-F1
#
_cell.length_a   1.000
_cell.length_b   1.000
_cell.length_c   1.000
_cell.angle_alpha   90.00
_cell.angle_beta   90.00
_cell.angle_gamma   90.00
#
_symmetry.space_group_name_H-M   'P 1'
#
loop_
_entity.id
_entity.type
_entity.pdbx_description
1 polymer ?
#
loop_
_entity_poly.entity_id
_entity_poly.type
_entity_poly.pdbx_seq_one_letter_code
_entity_poly.pdbx_strand_id
1 'polypeptide(L)'
;MRSKLSSLLSAFALCGLLISLFAFAASAQQRPDPTKQPVVLTMPGTEKVTVQRDMTFKTVEGAALKMDVYYPPDIKAGARLPVVIFVNGVGIPNLKDWQVYVDWGKLTAAAGMIAINHQSRSALSAVTDAADLVAYVRSNAATLKIDENRIGIWACSANVNVGLPLAMDESRKYIRTAVMYYGVMDPEQVSYDVPMLVARAGQDIPIINNTIDAYITRAIAQDAPLTLISYADGQHAFDILDNTDQSREIVKQTLDFLKFHLLKNEAADTVIKRAPSPGRFVAMINNAGIMKALQAFEEGKKANPQAVLFRENVLNGIGYQLLQDSRIREAIEIFKLNVAAYPESANVYDSLGDAYEANGNKEMAIQNAEKTLELLAKDTNLPEAAKTPIRDSASNKLKRLKEQK
;
A
#
# COMPACT_ATOMS: atom_id res chain seq x y z
N MET A 1 26.04 -12.04 5.14
CA MET A 1 27.14 -11.03 5.07
C MET A 1 27.28 -10.38 3.70
N ARG A 2 27.04 -11.06 2.56
CA ARG A 2 27.13 -10.45 1.21
C ARG A 2 26.03 -9.43 0.87
N SER A 3 24.82 -9.52 1.45
CA SER A 3 23.70 -8.60 1.14
C SER A 3 23.81 -7.20 1.79
N LYS A 4 24.48 -7.09 2.95
CA LYS A 4 24.71 -5.78 3.59
C LYS A 4 25.82 -5.00 2.90
N LEU A 5 26.84 -5.68 2.36
CA LEU A 5 27.94 -5.01 1.66
C LEU A 5 27.51 -4.43 0.30
N SER A 6 26.56 -5.07 -0.40
CA SER A 6 26.00 -4.53 -1.65
C SER A 6 25.11 -3.29 -1.43
N SER A 7 24.43 -3.20 -0.28
CA SER A 7 23.59 -2.03 0.08
C SER A 7 24.40 -0.78 0.45
N LEU A 8 25.67 -0.95 0.87
CA LEU A 8 26.56 0.15 1.24
C LEU A 8 27.29 0.74 0.02
N LEU A 9 27.63 -0.10 -0.97
CA LEU A 9 28.19 0.36 -2.24
C LEU A 9 27.16 1.10 -3.12
N SER A 10 25.87 0.80 -3.00
CA SER A 10 24.81 1.50 -3.72
C SER A 10 24.51 2.90 -3.15
N ALA A 11 24.57 3.10 -1.83
CA ALA A 11 24.32 4.40 -1.20
C ALA A 11 25.36 5.47 -1.57
N PHE A 12 26.65 5.10 -1.61
CA PHE A 12 27.72 6.03 -2.02
C PHE A 12 27.72 6.29 -3.53
N ALA A 13 27.39 5.28 -4.35
CA ALA A 13 27.26 5.45 -5.80
C ALA A 13 26.05 6.33 -6.18
N LEU A 14 24.92 6.25 -5.47
CA LEU A 14 23.73 7.08 -5.72
C LEU A 14 23.84 8.52 -5.14
N CYS A 15 24.53 8.74 -4.02
CA CYS A 15 24.78 10.11 -3.54
C CYS A 15 25.67 10.92 -4.51
N GLY A 16 26.66 10.27 -5.14
CA GLY A 16 27.41 10.88 -6.25
C GLY A 16 26.55 11.14 -7.48
N LEU A 17 25.41 10.46 -7.59
CA LEU A 17 24.53 10.49 -8.75
C LEU A 17 23.52 11.65 -8.72
N LEU A 18 23.07 12.10 -7.55
CA LEU A 18 22.35 13.37 -7.39
C LEU A 18 23.16 14.58 -7.91
N ILE A 19 24.50 14.51 -7.81
CA ILE A 19 25.41 15.53 -8.35
C ILE A 19 25.73 15.26 -9.83
N SER A 20 25.76 13.99 -10.28
CA SER A 20 26.06 13.64 -11.67
C SER A 20 24.86 13.66 -12.62
N LEU A 21 23.61 13.68 -12.14
CA LEU A 21 22.41 13.81 -12.98
C LEU A 21 22.27 15.19 -13.63
N PHE A 22 22.91 16.22 -13.06
CA PHE A 22 23.10 17.52 -13.73
C PHE A 22 24.19 17.49 -14.82
N ALA A 23 24.80 16.33 -15.11
CA ALA A 23 25.93 16.23 -16.05
C ALA A 23 25.53 15.94 -17.50
N PHE A 24 24.27 15.60 -17.80
CA PHE A 24 23.82 15.25 -19.15
C PHE A 24 22.81 16.23 -19.75
N ALA A 25 23.05 17.53 -19.59
CA ALA A 25 22.60 18.55 -20.54
C ALA A 25 23.34 19.85 -20.22
N ALA A 26 23.96 20.46 -21.24
CA ALA A 26 24.73 21.70 -21.20
C ALA A 26 26.19 21.60 -20.75
N SER A 27 27.03 22.40 -21.43
CA SER A 27 28.41 22.69 -21.04
C SER A 27 28.50 23.06 -19.56
N ALA A 28 29.64 22.80 -18.92
CA ALA A 28 29.88 23.00 -17.48
C ALA A 28 29.60 24.44 -16.96
N GLN A 29 29.26 25.38 -17.84
CA GLN A 29 28.99 26.79 -17.54
C GLN A 29 27.51 27.15 -17.31
N GLN A 30 26.56 26.22 -17.45
CA GLN A 30 25.11 26.50 -17.31
C GLN A 30 24.33 25.39 -16.59
N ARG A 31 24.93 24.75 -15.57
CA ARG A 31 24.20 23.77 -14.77
C ARG A 31 23.27 24.47 -13.77
N PRO A 32 21.96 24.16 -13.76
CA PRO A 32 21.06 24.68 -12.74
C PRO A 32 21.50 24.21 -11.35
N ASP A 33 21.52 25.12 -10.37
CA ASP A 33 21.86 24.79 -8.99
C ASP A 33 20.75 23.91 -8.39
N PRO A 34 21.03 22.63 -8.03
CA PRO A 34 20.03 21.72 -7.46
C PRO A 34 19.34 22.28 -6.23
N THR A 35 20.05 23.07 -5.43
CA THR A 35 19.53 23.61 -4.18
C THR A 35 18.47 24.69 -4.40
N LYS A 36 18.37 25.22 -5.62
CA LYS A 36 17.50 26.35 -5.99
C LYS A 36 16.40 25.98 -6.99
N GLN A 37 16.31 24.72 -7.41
CA GLN A 37 15.28 24.31 -8.37
C GLN A 37 13.91 24.21 -7.68
N PRO A 38 12.91 24.98 -8.14
CA PRO A 38 11.55 24.88 -7.61
C PRO A 38 10.83 23.66 -8.14
N VAL A 39 9.80 23.21 -7.42
CA VAL A 39 8.86 22.23 -7.96
C VAL A 39 8.10 22.86 -9.14
N VAL A 40 7.91 22.11 -10.22
CA VAL A 40 7.29 22.59 -11.47
C VAL A 40 5.83 23.06 -11.32
N LEU A 41 5.17 22.67 -10.22
CA LEU A 41 3.81 23.07 -9.90
C LEU A 41 3.79 24.35 -9.06
N THR A 42 3.03 25.33 -9.51
CA THR A 42 2.59 26.46 -8.69
C THR A 42 1.14 26.28 -8.27
N MET A 43 0.80 26.68 -7.04
CA MET A 43 -0.54 26.53 -6.50
C MET A 43 -0.90 27.74 -5.62
N PRO A 44 -2.13 28.30 -5.75
CA PRO A 44 -2.59 29.36 -4.87
C PRO A 44 -2.56 28.94 -3.39
N GLY A 45 -2.32 29.89 -2.48
CA GLY A 45 -2.30 29.65 -1.04
C GLY A 45 -0.95 29.22 -0.49
N THR A 46 0.02 28.88 -1.35
CA THR A 46 1.41 28.56 -0.93
C THR A 46 2.10 29.77 -0.30
N GLU A 47 1.71 30.99 -0.70
CA GLU A 47 2.16 32.26 -0.13
C GLU A 47 1.63 32.54 1.29
N LYS A 48 0.56 31.85 1.69
CA LYS A 48 -0.09 31.99 3.02
C LYS A 48 0.34 30.92 4.02
N VAL A 49 1.17 29.98 3.61
CA VAL A 49 1.68 28.90 4.45
C VAL A 49 2.55 29.49 5.56
N THR A 50 2.26 29.10 6.80
CA THR A 50 3.12 29.45 7.94
C THR A 50 4.20 28.39 8.11
N VAL A 51 5.46 28.82 8.18
CA VAL A 51 6.60 27.89 8.36
C VAL A 51 7.27 28.16 9.69
N GLN A 52 7.29 27.15 10.56
CA GLN A 52 8.12 27.17 11.76
C GLN A 52 9.44 26.47 11.45
N ARG A 53 10.51 27.25 11.32
CA ARG A 53 11.83 26.74 10.95
C ARG A 53 12.63 26.27 12.15
N ASP A 54 13.56 25.36 11.88
CA ASP A 54 14.67 24.98 12.75
C ASP A 54 14.28 24.46 14.14
N MET A 55 13.11 23.82 14.25
CA MET A 55 12.69 23.15 15.47
C MET A 55 13.59 21.95 15.75
N THR A 56 14.14 21.85 16.95
CA THR A 56 14.96 20.69 17.33
C THR A 56 14.07 19.50 17.67
N PHE A 57 14.26 18.38 16.97
CA PHE A 57 13.54 17.12 17.26
C PHE A 57 14.41 16.08 17.97
N LYS A 58 15.75 16.21 17.86
CA LYS A 58 16.71 15.29 18.46
C LYS A 58 18.03 16.00 18.69
N THR A 59 18.75 15.63 19.76
CA THR A 59 20.13 16.05 20.01
C THR A 59 21.00 14.81 20.16
N VAL A 60 22.12 14.76 19.43
CA VAL A 60 23.10 13.66 19.51
C VAL A 60 24.47 14.26 19.67
N GLU A 61 25.19 13.85 20.71
CA GLU A 61 26.58 14.30 20.95
C GLU A 61 26.72 15.85 20.92
N GLY A 62 25.70 16.56 21.44
CA GLY A 62 25.65 18.02 21.46
C GLY A 62 25.19 18.68 20.16
N ALA A 63 25.04 17.94 19.06
CA ALA A 63 24.50 18.44 17.79
C ALA A 63 22.98 18.30 17.74
N ALA A 64 22.28 19.42 17.51
CA ALA A 64 20.84 19.44 17.32
C ALA A 64 20.47 19.09 15.87
N LEU A 65 19.60 18.10 15.69
CA LEU A 65 18.93 17.85 14.42
C LEU A 65 17.62 18.63 14.38
N LYS A 66 17.45 19.37 13.28
CA LYS A 66 16.35 20.31 13.12
C LYS A 66 15.36 19.85 12.07
N MET A 67 14.13 20.28 12.24
CA MET A 67 13.03 20.15 11.28
C MET A 67 12.35 21.49 11.04
N ASP A 68 11.75 21.62 9.87
CA ASP A 68 10.84 22.72 9.54
C ASP A 68 9.42 22.16 9.44
N VAL A 69 8.46 22.84 10.06
CA VAL A 69 7.04 22.46 10.03
C VAL A 69 6.26 23.49 9.22
N TYR A 70 5.54 23.02 8.21
CA TYR A 70 4.73 23.83 7.30
C TYR A 70 3.27 23.63 7.66
N TYR A 71 2.60 24.72 8.02
CA TYR A 71 1.23 24.73 8.49
C TYR A 71 0.29 25.26 7.39
N PRO A 72 -0.82 24.55 7.11
CA PRO A 72 -1.88 25.09 6.26
C PRO A 72 -2.33 26.48 6.70
N PRO A 73 -2.77 27.35 5.77
CA PRO A 73 -3.45 28.57 6.16
C PRO A 73 -4.73 28.24 6.96
N ASP A 74 -5.09 29.11 7.90
CA ASP A 74 -6.39 29.08 8.60
C ASP A 74 -6.70 27.81 9.42
N ILE A 75 -5.69 27.22 10.10
CA ILE A 75 -5.92 26.08 11.01
C ILE A 75 -6.89 26.49 12.14
N LYS A 76 -8.04 25.81 12.18
CA LYS A 76 -9.05 26.01 13.23
C LYS A 76 -8.48 25.72 14.63
N ALA A 77 -8.92 26.50 15.62
CA ALA A 77 -8.56 26.24 17.01
C ALA A 77 -8.93 24.80 17.42
N GLY A 78 -8.01 24.10 18.07
CA GLY A 78 -8.19 22.70 18.48
C GLY A 78 -8.09 21.66 17.35
N ALA A 79 -7.91 22.05 16.09
CA ALA A 79 -7.75 21.09 15.00
C ALA A 79 -6.44 20.30 15.11
N ARG A 80 -6.54 18.98 14.88
CA ARG A 80 -5.40 18.09 14.66
C ARG A 80 -5.43 17.64 13.21
N LEU A 81 -4.41 18.01 12.45
CA LEU A 81 -4.32 17.76 11.01
C LEU A 81 -3.38 16.60 10.73
N PRO A 82 -3.59 15.84 9.64
CA PRO A 82 -2.60 14.86 9.23
C PRO A 82 -1.28 15.53 8.84
N VAL A 83 -0.21 14.74 8.82
CA VAL A 83 1.13 15.22 8.48
C VAL A 83 1.77 14.37 7.39
N VAL A 84 2.51 15.00 6.48
CA VAL A 84 3.40 14.34 5.52
C VAL A 84 4.86 14.63 5.90
N ILE A 85 5.65 13.59 6.07
CA ILE A 85 7.08 13.69 6.39
C ILE A 85 7.87 13.46 5.10
N PHE A 86 8.66 14.45 4.71
CA PHE A 86 9.57 14.39 3.57
C PHE A 86 10.94 13.88 4.03
N VAL A 87 11.25 12.65 3.65
CA VAL A 87 12.39 11.91 4.22
C VAL A 87 13.71 12.41 3.64
N ASN A 88 14.64 12.81 4.51
CA ASN A 88 16.05 12.97 4.20
C ASN A 88 16.80 11.67 4.55
N GLY A 89 16.80 10.74 3.59
CA GLY A 89 17.39 9.41 3.71
C GLY A 89 18.89 9.37 3.42
N VAL A 90 19.42 10.39 2.76
CA VAL A 90 20.85 10.47 2.39
C VAL A 90 21.70 11.18 3.42
N GLY A 91 21.08 11.92 4.36
CA GLY A 91 21.81 12.70 5.35
C GLY A 91 22.63 13.84 4.74
N ILE A 92 22.17 14.38 3.61
CA ILE A 92 22.75 15.60 3.05
C ILE A 92 22.43 16.74 4.01
N PRO A 93 23.44 17.48 4.50
CA PRO A 93 23.22 18.65 5.34
C PRO A 93 22.32 19.66 4.64
N ASN A 94 21.37 20.23 5.38
CA ASN A 94 20.46 21.28 4.91
C ASN A 94 19.62 20.90 3.68
N LEU A 95 19.43 19.59 3.40
CA LEU A 95 18.51 19.15 2.33
C LEU A 95 17.10 19.74 2.51
N LYS A 96 16.65 19.87 3.77
CA LYS A 96 15.37 20.51 4.13
C LYS A 96 15.23 21.96 3.63
N ASP A 97 16.35 22.63 3.36
CA ASP A 97 16.43 24.02 2.94
C ASP A 97 16.54 24.17 1.41
N TRP A 98 16.69 23.06 0.67
CA TRP A 98 16.67 23.11 -0.79
C TRP A 98 15.27 23.47 -1.30
N GLN A 99 15.22 24.26 -2.36
CA GLN A 99 13.98 24.85 -2.86
C GLN A 99 12.90 23.80 -3.16
N VAL A 100 13.28 22.65 -3.75
CA VAL A 100 12.37 21.53 -4.00
C VAL A 100 11.65 21.04 -2.73
N TYR A 101 12.35 20.89 -1.61
CA TYR A 101 11.75 20.46 -0.35
C TYR A 101 10.90 21.56 0.29
N VAL A 102 11.36 22.81 0.20
CA VAL A 102 10.58 23.98 0.67
C VAL A 102 9.26 24.07 -0.10
N ASP A 103 9.28 23.89 -1.42
CA ASP A 103 8.10 23.95 -2.28
C ASP A 103 7.16 22.78 -2.03
N TRP A 104 7.66 21.55 -1.93
CA TRP A 104 6.85 20.39 -1.55
C TRP A 104 6.19 20.57 -0.18
N GLY A 105 6.90 21.15 0.80
CA GLY A 105 6.36 21.49 2.12
C GLY A 105 5.22 22.51 2.03
N LYS A 106 5.40 23.57 1.23
CA LYS A 106 4.37 24.59 0.99
C LYS A 106 3.18 24.06 0.20
N LEU A 107 3.39 23.27 -0.85
CA LEU A 107 2.33 22.67 -1.65
C LEU A 107 1.45 21.76 -0.79
N THR A 108 2.06 20.93 0.05
CA THR A 108 1.37 20.05 0.99
C THR A 108 0.56 20.83 2.03
N ALA A 109 1.15 21.90 2.59
CA ALA A 109 0.47 22.81 3.51
C ALA A 109 -0.71 23.52 2.87
N ALA A 110 -0.54 24.09 1.67
CA ALA A 110 -1.63 24.71 0.92
C ALA A 110 -2.72 23.70 0.50
N ALA A 111 -2.37 22.41 0.39
CA ALA A 111 -3.31 21.31 0.17
C ALA A 111 -4.09 20.88 1.44
N GLY A 112 -3.84 21.52 2.60
CA GLY A 112 -4.59 21.31 3.85
C GLY A 112 -3.97 20.30 4.82
N MET A 113 -2.74 19.85 4.59
CA MET A 113 -2.03 18.88 5.43
C MET A 113 -0.77 19.52 6.03
N ILE A 114 -0.37 19.14 7.24
CA ILE A 114 0.92 19.61 7.77
C ILE A 114 2.05 18.93 6.99
N ALA A 115 3.15 19.63 6.72
CA ALA A 115 4.35 19.02 6.16
C ALA A 115 5.56 19.20 7.07
N ILE A 116 6.45 18.21 7.08
CA ILE A 116 7.71 18.26 7.83
C ILE A 116 8.88 17.93 6.91
N ASN A 117 9.85 18.83 6.84
CA ASN A 117 11.17 18.57 6.27
C ASN A 117 12.19 18.50 7.41
N HIS A 118 13.22 17.66 7.29
CA HIS A 118 14.15 17.44 8.39
C HIS A 118 15.61 17.25 7.96
N GLN A 119 16.50 17.47 8.94
CA GLN A 119 17.89 17.07 8.86
C GLN A 119 18.07 15.61 9.29
N SER A 120 19.11 14.99 8.75
CA SER A 120 19.63 13.69 9.18
C SER A 120 21.14 13.80 9.30
N ARG A 121 21.76 13.05 10.21
CA ARG A 121 23.22 13.17 10.46
C ARG A 121 24.06 12.70 9.28
N SER A 122 23.67 11.58 8.68
CA SER A 122 24.35 10.94 7.55
C SER A 122 23.47 9.84 6.97
N ALA A 123 23.81 9.33 5.78
CA ALA A 123 23.15 8.16 5.19
C ALA A 123 23.10 6.94 6.14
N LEU A 124 24.15 6.72 6.95
CA LEU A 124 24.22 5.60 7.89
C LEU A 124 23.25 5.74 9.07
N SER A 125 22.96 6.98 9.47
CA SER A 125 22.08 7.28 10.62
C SER A 125 20.66 7.64 10.21
N ALA A 126 20.41 7.94 8.93
CA ALA A 126 19.15 8.48 8.44
C ALA A 126 17.93 7.61 8.75
N VAL A 127 18.07 6.27 8.74
CA VAL A 127 16.98 5.36 9.15
C VAL A 127 16.57 5.60 10.60
N THR A 128 17.56 5.69 11.51
CA THR A 128 17.28 5.95 12.92
C THR A 128 16.80 7.38 13.16
N ASP A 129 17.37 8.36 12.46
CA ASP A 129 16.97 9.76 12.59
C ASP A 129 15.52 9.99 12.11
N ALA A 130 15.12 9.34 11.00
CA ALA A 130 13.74 9.41 10.51
C ALA A 130 12.76 8.71 11.46
N ALA A 131 13.13 7.55 12.03
CA ALA A 131 12.31 6.87 13.03
C ALA A 131 12.14 7.71 14.30
N ASP A 132 13.21 8.34 14.78
CA ASP A 132 13.18 9.22 15.95
C ASP A 132 12.38 10.50 15.68
N LEU A 133 12.44 11.05 14.47
CA LEU A 133 11.58 12.15 14.05
C LEU A 133 10.11 11.77 14.13
N VAL A 134 9.73 10.60 13.61
CA VAL A 134 8.35 10.10 13.69
C VAL A 134 7.92 9.93 15.15
N ALA A 135 8.78 9.37 16.00
CA ALA A 135 8.51 9.22 17.43
C ALA A 135 8.34 10.58 18.13
N TYR A 136 9.18 11.57 17.81
CA TYR A 136 9.09 12.93 18.30
C TYR A 136 7.78 13.59 17.87
N VAL A 137 7.43 13.50 16.59
CA VAL A 137 6.20 14.07 16.03
C VAL A 137 4.98 13.52 16.76
N ARG A 138 4.91 12.20 16.96
CA ARG A 138 3.80 11.57 17.68
C ARG A 138 3.74 11.98 19.16
N SER A 139 4.89 12.06 19.83
CA SER A 139 4.96 12.45 21.25
C SER A 139 4.62 13.92 21.49
N ASN A 140 4.81 14.78 20.47
CA ASN A 140 4.56 16.22 20.53
C ASN A 140 3.35 16.65 19.68
N ALA A 141 2.51 15.69 19.28
CA ALA A 141 1.50 15.90 18.26
C ALA A 141 0.45 16.96 18.65
N ALA A 142 0.09 17.08 19.92
CA ALA A 142 -0.80 18.14 20.41
C ALA A 142 -0.21 19.54 20.18
N THR A 143 1.05 19.75 20.58
CA THR A 143 1.77 21.02 20.38
C THR A 143 1.94 21.34 18.89
N LEU A 144 2.22 20.31 18.09
CA LEU A 144 2.40 20.43 16.66
C LEU A 144 1.06 20.53 15.89
N LYS A 145 -0.11 20.44 16.56
CA LYS A 145 -1.44 20.37 15.92
C LYS A 145 -1.57 19.22 14.92
N ILE A 146 -0.82 18.15 15.15
CA ILE A 146 -0.76 16.94 14.32
C ILE A 146 -1.67 15.88 14.91
N ASP A 147 -2.35 15.16 14.03
CA ASP A 147 -2.95 13.86 14.31
C ASP A 147 -1.89 12.76 14.18
N GLU A 148 -1.51 12.19 15.31
CA GLU A 148 -0.46 11.18 15.47
C GLU A 148 -0.79 9.82 14.84
N ASN A 149 -2.03 9.63 14.37
CA ASN A 149 -2.51 8.41 13.71
C ASN A 149 -2.69 8.60 12.19
N ARG A 150 -2.39 9.80 11.65
CA ARG A 150 -2.51 10.12 10.22
C ARG A 150 -1.22 10.71 9.67
N ILE A 151 -0.22 9.83 9.51
CA ILE A 151 1.10 10.18 8.97
C ILE A 151 1.24 9.62 7.55
N GLY A 152 1.63 10.47 6.61
CA GLY A 152 2.10 10.10 5.27
C GLY A 152 3.62 10.20 5.18
N ILE A 153 4.24 9.30 4.42
CA ILE A 153 5.68 9.34 4.13
C ILE A 153 5.89 9.69 2.66
N TRP A 154 6.74 10.68 2.36
CA TRP A 154 7.16 10.99 1.00
C TRP A 154 8.67 10.85 0.89
N ALA A 155 9.14 10.15 -0.14
CA ALA A 155 10.55 10.03 -0.46
C ALA A 155 10.79 9.97 -1.96
N CYS A 156 11.90 10.53 -2.41
CA CYS A 156 12.33 10.48 -3.80
C CYS A 156 13.80 10.05 -3.93
N SER A 157 14.16 9.48 -5.08
CA SER A 157 15.53 9.09 -5.41
C SER A 157 16.16 8.23 -4.29
N ALA A 158 17.39 8.53 -3.90
CA ALA A 158 18.11 7.82 -2.85
C ALA A 158 17.41 7.84 -1.47
N ASN A 159 16.50 8.80 -1.22
CA ASN A 159 15.73 8.85 0.04
C ASN A 159 14.74 7.68 0.17
N VAL A 160 14.35 7.05 -0.95
CA VAL A 160 13.45 5.88 -0.94
C VAL A 160 14.04 4.73 -0.12
N ASN A 161 15.37 4.59 -0.07
CA ASN A 161 16.06 3.58 0.76
C ASN A 161 15.78 3.74 2.27
N VAL A 162 15.32 4.91 2.71
CA VAL A 162 14.91 5.16 4.10
C VAL A 162 13.40 5.27 4.21
N GLY A 163 12.76 5.97 3.28
CA GLY A 163 11.30 6.17 3.29
C GLY A 163 10.51 4.88 3.14
N LEU A 164 10.93 3.98 2.25
CA LEU A 164 10.25 2.71 1.99
C LEU A 164 10.24 1.80 3.23
N PRO A 165 11.38 1.42 3.85
CA PRO A 165 11.35 0.56 5.04
C PRO A 165 10.69 1.24 6.24
N LEU A 166 10.78 2.58 6.34
CA LEU A 166 10.08 3.32 7.39
C LEU A 166 8.55 3.17 7.24
N ALA A 167 8.04 3.36 6.03
CA ALA A 167 6.62 3.32 5.72
C ALA A 167 6.01 1.92 5.73
N MET A 168 6.78 0.91 5.31
CA MET A 168 6.30 -0.46 5.12
C MET A 168 6.43 -1.33 6.38
N ASP A 169 6.98 -0.78 7.47
CA ASP A 169 7.02 -1.44 8.77
C ASP A 169 5.61 -1.60 9.34
N GLU A 170 5.11 -2.83 9.33
CA GLU A 170 3.76 -3.17 9.74
C GLU A 170 3.46 -2.85 11.22
N SER A 171 4.48 -2.63 12.06
CA SER A 171 4.27 -2.17 13.44
C SER A 171 3.81 -0.70 13.52
N ARG A 172 4.05 0.09 12.48
CA ARG A 172 3.73 1.53 12.41
C ARG A 172 2.35 1.78 11.83
N LYS A 173 1.31 1.28 12.50
CA LYS A 173 -0.10 1.40 12.04
C LYS A 173 -0.63 2.84 11.88
N TYR A 174 0.10 3.83 12.41
CA TYR A 174 -0.17 5.26 12.25
C TYR A 174 0.33 5.85 10.92
N ILE A 175 1.17 5.11 10.17
CA ILE A 175 1.52 5.48 8.79
C ILE A 175 0.38 5.02 7.89
N ARG A 176 -0.34 5.98 7.31
CA ARG A 176 -1.57 5.73 6.54
C ARG A 176 -1.34 5.68 5.05
N THR A 177 -0.24 6.24 4.57
CA THR A 177 0.09 6.25 3.13
C THR A 177 1.55 6.56 2.89
N ALA A 178 2.03 6.23 1.69
CA ALA A 178 3.39 6.51 1.26
C ALA A 178 3.45 6.98 -0.21
N VAL A 179 4.44 7.78 -0.55
CA VAL A 179 4.75 8.22 -1.92
C VAL A 179 6.23 7.99 -2.18
N MET A 180 6.54 7.29 -3.28
CA MET A 180 7.90 6.97 -3.70
C MET A 180 8.14 7.43 -5.14
N TYR A 181 9.12 8.32 -5.33
CA TYR A 181 9.45 8.91 -6.62
C TYR A 181 10.80 8.40 -7.12
N TYR A 182 10.83 7.77 -8.30
CA TYR A 182 12.04 7.42 -9.08
C TYR A 182 13.25 6.95 -8.23
N GLY A 183 13.00 6.10 -7.24
CA GLY A 183 14.01 5.63 -6.30
C GLY A 183 14.16 4.11 -6.35
N VAL A 184 15.25 3.62 -5.79
CA VAL A 184 15.48 2.18 -5.65
C VAL A 184 14.46 1.60 -4.67
N MET A 185 13.76 0.55 -5.09
CA MET A 185 12.72 -0.10 -4.29
C MET A 185 13.06 -1.57 -4.03
N ASP A 186 13.01 -2.00 -2.77
CA ASP A 186 13.23 -3.39 -2.39
C ASP A 186 11.88 -4.15 -2.47
N PRO A 187 11.73 -5.13 -3.38
CA PRO A 187 10.47 -5.86 -3.56
C PRO A 187 10.05 -6.64 -2.31
N GLU A 188 10.95 -6.92 -1.36
CA GLU A 188 10.58 -7.58 -0.10
C GLU A 188 9.89 -6.62 0.89
N GLN A 189 9.91 -5.31 0.63
CA GLN A 189 9.31 -4.28 1.48
C GLN A 189 7.92 -3.87 0.97
N VAL A 190 7.02 -4.83 0.79
CA VAL A 190 5.63 -4.60 0.39
C VAL A 190 4.72 -4.71 1.60
N SER A 191 3.90 -3.68 1.83
CA SER A 191 2.83 -3.70 2.83
C SER A 191 1.46 -3.82 2.18
N TYR A 192 0.59 -4.59 2.81
CA TYR A 192 -0.83 -4.70 2.42
C TYR A 192 -1.70 -3.58 3.00
N ASP A 193 -1.26 -2.99 4.11
CA ASP A 193 -2.05 -2.05 4.90
C ASP A 193 -1.82 -0.59 4.49
N VAL A 194 -0.72 -0.29 3.77
CA VAL A 194 -0.29 1.07 3.48
C VAL A 194 -0.47 1.36 1.98
N PRO A 195 -1.53 2.09 1.59
CA PRO A 195 -1.66 2.63 0.24
C PRO A 195 -0.43 3.42 -0.19
N MET A 196 0.14 3.06 -1.33
CA MET A 196 1.34 3.70 -1.85
C MET A 196 1.15 4.20 -3.28
N LEU A 197 1.61 5.42 -3.53
CA LEU A 197 1.80 5.95 -4.87
C LEU A 197 3.27 5.81 -5.27
N VAL A 198 3.52 5.25 -6.45
CA VAL A 198 4.85 5.18 -7.06
C VAL A 198 4.84 6.00 -8.34
N ALA A 199 5.72 6.98 -8.43
CA ALA A 199 5.97 7.71 -9.68
C ALA A 199 7.28 7.23 -10.31
N ARG A 200 7.16 6.52 -11.43
CA ARG A 200 8.27 5.97 -12.21
C ARG A 200 8.60 6.88 -13.37
N ALA A 201 9.87 7.25 -13.50
CA ALA A 201 10.40 8.05 -14.61
C ALA A 201 10.96 7.11 -15.71
N GLY A 202 10.35 7.13 -16.89
CA GLY A 202 10.63 6.18 -17.96
C GLY A 202 12.00 6.31 -18.59
N GLN A 203 12.55 7.53 -18.63
CA GLN A 203 13.91 7.84 -19.12
C GLN A 203 14.97 7.80 -18.00
N ASP A 204 14.61 7.34 -16.81
CA ASP A 204 15.55 7.17 -15.71
C ASP A 204 16.52 6.01 -15.93
N ILE A 205 17.53 5.92 -15.07
CA ILE A 205 18.58 4.91 -15.12
C ILE A 205 17.94 3.51 -15.07
N PRO A 206 18.26 2.63 -16.03
CA PRO A 206 17.64 1.31 -16.13
C PRO A 206 17.69 0.48 -14.83
N ILE A 207 18.76 0.59 -14.05
CA ILE A 207 18.87 -0.15 -12.78
C ILE A 207 17.83 0.30 -11.75
N ILE A 208 17.48 1.59 -11.69
CA ILE A 208 16.45 2.11 -10.79
C ILE A 208 15.09 1.58 -11.27
N ASN A 209 14.80 1.76 -12.56
CA ASN A 209 13.55 1.31 -13.16
C ASN A 209 13.32 -0.21 -12.99
N ASN A 210 14.36 -1.04 -13.15
CA ASN A 210 14.25 -2.48 -12.92
C ASN A 210 13.84 -2.83 -11.47
N THR A 211 14.32 -2.07 -10.48
CA THR A 211 13.93 -2.30 -9.07
C THR A 211 12.49 -1.86 -8.80
N ILE A 212 12.05 -0.76 -9.40
CA ILE A 212 10.66 -0.31 -9.35
C ILE A 212 9.74 -1.36 -10.00
N ASP A 213 10.12 -1.89 -11.17
CA ASP A 213 9.34 -2.91 -11.89
C ASP A 213 9.21 -4.22 -11.09
N ALA A 214 10.30 -4.66 -10.45
CA ALA A 214 10.27 -5.81 -9.54
C ALA A 214 9.37 -5.55 -8.32
N TYR A 215 9.45 -4.36 -7.73
CA TYR A 215 8.57 -3.96 -6.63
C TYR A 215 7.10 -3.98 -7.02
N ILE A 216 6.74 -3.34 -8.14
CA ILE A 216 5.37 -3.28 -8.65
C ILE A 216 4.84 -4.69 -8.91
N THR A 217 5.63 -5.56 -9.53
CA THR A 217 5.27 -6.96 -9.77
C THR A 217 4.93 -7.66 -8.46
N ARG A 218 5.76 -7.48 -7.43
CA ARG A 218 5.54 -8.06 -6.10
C ARG A 218 4.34 -7.46 -5.38
N ALA A 219 4.13 -6.15 -5.49
CA ALA A 219 2.99 -5.45 -4.93
C ALA A 219 1.67 -5.95 -5.54
N ILE A 220 1.60 -6.08 -6.87
CA ILE A 220 0.44 -6.64 -7.57
C ILE A 220 0.22 -8.10 -7.16
N ALA A 221 1.28 -8.92 -7.10
CA ALA A 221 1.17 -10.32 -6.69
C ALA A 221 0.66 -10.50 -5.24
N GLN A 222 0.80 -9.48 -4.40
CA GLN A 222 0.29 -9.46 -3.02
C GLN A 222 -1.04 -8.73 -2.86
N ASP A 223 -1.61 -8.23 -3.96
CA ASP A 223 -2.75 -7.30 -3.98
C ASP A 223 -2.55 -6.09 -3.05
N ALA A 224 -1.32 -5.58 -2.98
CA ALA A 224 -1.01 -4.39 -2.20
C ALA A 224 -1.69 -3.15 -2.82
N PRO A 225 -2.17 -2.20 -2.00
CA PRO A 225 -2.84 -1.00 -2.49
C PRO A 225 -1.86 -0.04 -3.17
N LEU A 226 -1.72 -0.18 -4.49
CA LEU A 226 -0.75 0.54 -5.30
C LEU A 226 -1.43 1.50 -6.28
N THR A 227 -0.97 2.74 -6.32
CA THR A 227 -1.19 3.68 -7.42
C THR A 227 0.12 3.84 -8.18
N LEU A 228 0.16 3.42 -9.44
CA LEU A 228 1.35 3.57 -10.28
C LEU A 228 1.13 4.71 -11.28
N ILE A 229 2.01 5.69 -11.24
CA ILE A 229 2.17 6.68 -12.30
C ILE A 229 3.43 6.30 -13.09
N SER A 230 3.26 5.89 -14.34
CA SER A 230 4.36 5.61 -15.26
C SER A 230 4.53 6.78 -16.22
N TYR A 231 5.55 7.61 -16.00
CA TYR A 231 5.84 8.76 -16.86
C TYR A 231 6.90 8.37 -17.90
N ALA A 232 6.46 7.85 -19.05
CA ALA A 232 7.35 7.29 -20.08
C ALA A 232 8.49 8.24 -20.53
N ASP A 233 8.19 9.54 -20.69
CA ASP A 233 9.15 10.54 -21.14
C ASP A 233 9.89 11.26 -20.00
N GLY A 234 9.48 11.03 -18.75
CA GLY A 234 10.04 11.70 -17.58
C GLY A 234 11.46 11.24 -17.29
N GLN A 235 12.34 12.18 -16.97
CA GLN A 235 13.69 11.90 -16.49
C GLN A 235 13.74 11.83 -14.95
N HIS A 236 14.89 11.46 -14.40
CA HIS A 236 15.11 11.54 -12.95
C HIS A 236 14.88 12.97 -12.45
N ALA A 237 14.18 13.14 -11.32
CA ALA A 237 13.80 14.45 -10.80
C ALA A 237 12.93 15.29 -11.76
N PHE A 238 12.02 14.64 -12.50
CA PHE A 238 11.07 15.30 -13.40
C PHE A 238 10.22 16.39 -12.69
N ASP A 239 10.02 16.28 -11.38
CA ASP A 239 9.24 17.23 -10.57
C ASP A 239 9.90 18.60 -10.42
N ILE A 240 11.18 18.71 -10.80
CA ILE A 240 11.93 19.97 -10.85
C ILE A 240 12.60 20.25 -12.21
N LEU A 241 12.94 19.22 -12.98
CA LEU A 241 13.66 19.36 -14.25
C LEU A 241 12.73 19.41 -15.47
N ASP A 242 11.56 18.77 -15.40
CA ASP A 242 10.65 18.64 -16.54
C ASP A 242 9.48 19.61 -16.38
N ASN A 243 9.63 20.83 -16.90
CA ASN A 243 8.58 21.85 -16.85
C ASN A 243 7.43 21.59 -17.85
N THR A 244 6.80 20.42 -17.75
CA THR A 244 5.73 19.93 -18.63
C THR A 244 4.38 19.90 -17.91
N ASP A 245 3.28 19.85 -18.69
CA ASP A 245 1.94 19.67 -18.11
C ASP A 245 1.83 18.32 -17.41
N GLN A 246 2.51 17.29 -17.92
CA GLN A 246 2.52 15.97 -17.32
C GLN A 246 3.19 15.97 -15.95
N SER A 247 4.36 16.60 -15.78
CA SER A 247 5.00 16.71 -14.46
C SER A 247 4.13 17.48 -13.47
N ARG A 248 3.52 18.60 -13.90
CA ARG A 248 2.57 19.36 -13.06
C ARG A 248 1.39 18.51 -12.63
N GLU A 249 0.84 17.72 -13.54
CA GLU A 249 -0.28 16.82 -13.27
C GLU A 249 0.11 15.69 -12.30
N ILE A 250 1.30 15.12 -12.43
CA ILE A 250 1.80 14.08 -11.52
C ILE A 250 1.96 14.64 -10.09
N VAL A 251 2.47 15.87 -9.94
CA VAL A 251 2.54 16.55 -8.64
C VAL A 251 1.13 16.78 -8.07
N LYS A 252 0.16 17.21 -8.89
CA LYS A 252 -1.25 17.35 -8.45
C LYS A 252 -1.87 16.03 -8.00
N GLN A 253 -1.75 14.97 -8.79
CA GLN A 253 -2.24 13.63 -8.44
C GLN A 253 -1.60 13.12 -7.15
N THR A 254 -0.34 13.46 -6.91
CA THR A 254 0.35 13.12 -5.66
C THR A 254 -0.26 13.84 -4.46
N LEU A 255 -0.55 15.13 -4.57
CA LEU A 255 -1.25 15.88 -3.51
C LEU A 255 -2.66 15.34 -3.29
N ASP A 256 -3.41 15.02 -4.35
CA ASP A 256 -4.76 14.48 -4.23
C ASP A 256 -4.77 13.06 -3.64
N PHE A 257 -3.80 12.22 -3.99
CA PHE A 257 -3.59 10.91 -3.37
C PHE A 257 -3.34 11.04 -1.87
N LEU A 258 -2.41 11.92 -1.46
CA LEU A 258 -2.13 12.20 -0.05
C LEU A 258 -3.39 12.71 0.67
N LYS A 259 -4.11 13.68 0.10
CA LYS A 259 -5.36 14.21 0.66
C LYS A 259 -6.41 13.11 0.84
N PHE A 260 -6.60 12.26 -0.17
CA PHE A 260 -7.57 11.17 -0.12
C PHE A 260 -7.29 10.21 1.04
N HIS A 261 -6.02 9.86 1.26
CA HIS A 261 -5.63 8.93 2.32
C HIS A 261 -5.45 9.56 3.70
N LEU A 262 -5.28 10.88 3.80
CA LEU A 262 -4.96 11.57 5.06
C LEU A 262 -6.07 12.51 5.58
N LEU A 263 -6.80 13.20 4.70
CA LEU A 263 -7.84 14.16 5.09
C LEU A 263 -9.24 13.57 5.11
N LYS A 264 -9.45 12.38 4.54
CA LYS A 264 -10.75 11.70 4.64
C LYS A 264 -11.04 11.41 6.11
N ASN A 265 -12.01 12.14 6.65
CA ASN A 265 -12.42 12.07 8.05
C ASN A 265 -13.36 10.88 8.21
N GLU A 266 -12.82 9.70 8.49
CA GLU A 266 -13.63 8.58 8.94
C GLU A 266 -13.83 8.77 10.44
N ALA A 267 -15.06 8.92 10.91
CA ALA A 267 -15.39 8.88 12.34
C ALA A 267 -15.14 7.49 12.99
N ALA A 268 -14.22 6.69 12.43
CA ALA A 268 -13.99 5.26 12.67
C ALA A 268 -12.47 4.97 12.67
N ASP A 269 -11.77 5.43 13.71
CA ASP A 269 -10.33 5.23 13.89
C ASP A 269 -10.00 3.80 14.37
N THR A 270 -10.58 2.79 13.72
CA THR A 270 -10.06 1.43 13.76
C THR A 270 -9.06 1.29 12.62
N VAL A 271 -7.87 0.77 12.90
CA VAL A 271 -7.04 0.14 11.88
C VAL A 271 -7.96 -0.84 11.14
N ILE A 272 -8.45 -0.48 9.96
CA ILE A 272 -9.22 -1.41 9.14
C ILE A 272 -8.18 -2.43 8.72
N LYS A 273 -8.05 -3.52 9.50
CA LYS A 273 -7.45 -4.75 9.00
C LYS A 273 -8.30 -5.13 7.80
N ARG A 274 -7.81 -4.80 6.62
CA ARG A 274 -8.48 -5.18 5.39
C ARG A 274 -8.48 -6.69 5.38
N ALA A 275 -9.65 -7.29 5.16
CA ALA A 275 -9.67 -8.70 4.80
C ALA A 275 -8.70 -8.90 3.62
N PRO A 276 -7.99 -10.05 3.55
CA PRO A 276 -7.20 -10.33 2.37
C PRO A 276 -8.12 -10.28 1.14
N SER A 277 -7.64 -9.73 0.03
CA SER A 277 -8.26 -9.88 -1.27
C SER A 277 -8.31 -11.37 -1.67
N PRO A 278 -9.09 -11.76 -2.68
CA PRO A 278 -9.10 -13.14 -3.16
C PRO A 278 -7.71 -13.66 -3.54
N GLY A 279 -6.91 -12.86 -4.26
CA GLY A 279 -5.56 -13.25 -4.68
C GLY A 279 -4.62 -13.42 -3.48
N ARG A 280 -4.59 -12.46 -2.55
CA ARG A 280 -3.83 -12.58 -1.30
C ARG A 280 -4.27 -13.76 -0.46
N PHE A 281 -5.58 -14.01 -0.36
CA PHE A 281 -6.11 -15.14 0.40
C PHE A 281 -5.62 -16.48 -0.17
N VAL A 282 -5.63 -16.65 -1.50
CA VAL A 282 -5.02 -17.81 -2.17
C VAL A 282 -3.51 -17.87 -1.93
N ALA A 283 -2.79 -16.75 -2.00
CA ALA A 283 -1.36 -16.72 -1.70
C ALA A 283 -1.07 -17.13 -0.24
N MET A 284 -1.91 -16.75 0.72
CA MET A 284 -1.80 -17.18 2.11
C MET A 284 -2.05 -18.69 2.26
N ILE A 285 -3.05 -19.23 1.57
CA ILE A 285 -3.30 -20.68 1.53
C ILE A 285 -2.07 -21.43 1.02
N ASN A 286 -1.41 -20.92 -0.02
CA ASN A 286 -0.25 -21.56 -0.63
C ASN A 286 1.03 -21.45 0.22
N ASN A 287 1.26 -20.30 0.86
CA ASN A 287 2.53 -20.01 1.53
C ASN A 287 2.51 -20.30 3.03
N ALA A 288 1.33 -20.20 3.65
CA ALA A 288 1.16 -20.18 5.10
C ALA A 288 0.11 -21.19 5.61
N GLY A 289 -0.66 -21.78 4.69
CA GLY A 289 -1.71 -22.76 4.96
C GLY A 289 -3.09 -22.14 5.18
N ILE A 290 -4.12 -22.94 4.88
CA ILE A 290 -5.54 -22.54 4.93
C ILE A 290 -5.96 -21.88 6.25
N MET A 291 -5.48 -22.37 7.40
CA MET A 291 -5.88 -21.85 8.70
C MET A 291 -5.49 -20.39 8.92
N LYS A 292 -4.30 -19.99 8.46
CA LYS A 292 -3.86 -18.59 8.55
C LYS A 292 -4.65 -17.69 7.61
N ALA A 293 -5.02 -18.19 6.44
CA ALA A 293 -5.87 -17.47 5.50
C ALA A 293 -7.27 -17.24 6.09
N LEU A 294 -7.89 -18.28 6.64
CA LEU A 294 -9.20 -18.20 7.30
C LEU A 294 -9.16 -17.26 8.52
N GLN A 295 -8.12 -17.32 9.34
CA GLN A 295 -7.96 -16.38 10.46
C GLN A 295 -7.94 -14.92 9.97
N ALA A 296 -7.16 -14.61 8.93
CA ALA A 296 -7.10 -13.25 8.39
C ALA A 296 -8.44 -12.81 7.75
N PHE A 297 -9.16 -13.74 7.11
CA PHE A 297 -10.51 -13.49 6.61
C PHE A 297 -11.48 -13.12 7.74
N GLU A 298 -11.49 -13.91 8.83
CA GLU A 298 -12.33 -13.68 10.00
C GLU A 298 -12.00 -12.35 10.71
N GLU A 299 -10.72 -12.02 10.85
CA GLU A 299 -10.30 -10.74 11.41
C GLU A 299 -10.81 -9.56 10.56
N GLY A 300 -10.73 -9.67 9.23
CA GLY A 300 -11.28 -8.67 8.31
C GLY A 300 -12.81 -8.56 8.39
N LYS A 301 -13.51 -9.69 8.54
CA LYS A 301 -14.97 -9.70 8.72
C LYS A 301 -15.39 -9.07 10.05
N LYS A 302 -14.65 -9.32 11.14
CA LYS A 302 -14.88 -8.66 12.44
C LYS A 302 -14.66 -7.15 12.36
N ALA A 303 -13.66 -6.71 11.59
CA ALA A 303 -13.40 -5.29 11.39
C ALA A 303 -14.50 -4.59 10.58
N ASN A 304 -15.17 -5.31 9.66
CA ASN A 304 -16.33 -4.80 8.94
C ASN A 304 -17.43 -5.87 8.80
N PRO A 305 -18.31 -6.03 9.82
CA PRO A 305 -19.31 -7.09 9.85
C PRO A 305 -20.29 -7.05 8.69
N GLN A 306 -20.56 -5.86 8.12
CA GLN A 306 -21.50 -5.68 7.00
C GLN A 306 -20.84 -5.88 5.63
N ALA A 307 -19.50 -6.00 5.55
CA ALA A 307 -18.84 -6.21 4.27
C ALA A 307 -19.09 -7.62 3.73
N VAL A 308 -19.59 -7.69 2.49
CA VAL A 308 -19.48 -8.90 1.68
C VAL A 308 -18.02 -8.97 1.20
N LEU A 309 -17.22 -9.84 1.82
CA LEU A 309 -15.78 -9.91 1.54
C LEU A 309 -15.52 -10.55 0.18
N PHE A 310 -15.98 -11.79 -0.02
CA PHE A 310 -15.85 -12.51 -1.29
C PHE A 310 -17.22 -12.88 -1.84
N ARG A 311 -17.41 -12.69 -3.15
CA ARG A 311 -18.60 -13.13 -3.88
C ARG A 311 -18.65 -14.67 -3.90
N GLU A 312 -19.85 -15.23 -3.94
CA GLU A 312 -20.08 -16.68 -3.95
C GLU A 312 -19.24 -17.39 -5.03
N ASN A 313 -19.26 -16.85 -6.25
CA ASN A 313 -18.54 -17.42 -7.38
C ASN A 313 -17.01 -17.39 -7.22
N VAL A 314 -16.46 -16.43 -6.48
CA VAL A 314 -15.03 -16.34 -6.20
C VAL A 314 -14.61 -17.43 -5.21
N LEU A 315 -15.36 -17.59 -4.12
CA LEU A 315 -15.13 -18.70 -3.17
C LEU A 315 -15.29 -20.05 -3.87
N ASN A 316 -16.29 -20.18 -4.73
CA ASN A 316 -16.51 -21.38 -5.52
C ASN A 316 -15.32 -21.70 -6.43
N GLY A 317 -14.82 -20.70 -7.16
CA GLY A 317 -13.64 -20.85 -8.02
C GLY A 317 -12.38 -21.26 -7.25
N ILE A 318 -12.14 -20.66 -6.07
CA ILE A 318 -11.03 -21.04 -5.19
C ILE A 318 -11.17 -22.50 -4.73
N GLY A 319 -12.36 -22.91 -4.30
CA GLY A 319 -12.64 -24.28 -3.85
C GLY A 319 -12.40 -25.32 -4.96
N TYR A 320 -12.91 -25.06 -6.17
CA TYR A 320 -12.70 -25.97 -7.31
C TYR A 320 -11.26 -26.00 -7.79
N GLN A 321 -10.52 -24.88 -7.74
CA GLN A 321 -9.08 -24.89 -8.03
C GLN A 321 -8.34 -25.80 -7.03
N LEU A 322 -8.64 -25.69 -5.74
CA LEU A 322 -8.05 -26.56 -4.71
C LEU A 322 -8.41 -28.04 -4.93
N LEU A 323 -9.64 -28.35 -5.37
CA LEU A 323 -10.01 -29.73 -5.75
C LEU A 323 -9.19 -30.24 -6.94
N GLN A 324 -9.04 -29.43 -7.99
CA GLN A 324 -8.22 -29.79 -9.17
C GLN A 324 -6.76 -30.04 -8.78
N ASP A 325 -6.24 -29.26 -7.84
CA ASP A 325 -4.90 -29.43 -7.28
C ASP A 325 -4.81 -30.61 -6.27
N SER A 326 -5.87 -31.41 -6.12
CA SER A 326 -6.00 -32.52 -5.16
C SER A 326 -5.87 -32.11 -3.67
N ARG A 327 -6.05 -30.82 -3.37
CA ARG A 327 -6.00 -30.24 -2.01
C ARG A 327 -7.38 -30.31 -1.35
N ILE A 328 -7.93 -31.52 -1.32
CA ILE A 328 -9.34 -31.78 -0.99
C ILE A 328 -9.76 -31.22 0.37
N ARG A 329 -8.95 -31.41 1.41
CA ARG A 329 -9.26 -30.91 2.76
C ARG A 329 -9.37 -29.38 2.81
N GLU A 330 -8.52 -28.68 2.06
CA GLU A 330 -8.54 -27.22 2.03
C GLU A 330 -9.73 -26.71 1.20
N ALA A 331 -10.08 -27.41 0.11
CA ALA A 331 -11.27 -27.12 -0.67
C ALA A 331 -12.55 -27.23 0.19
N ILE A 332 -12.67 -28.27 1.02
CA ILE A 332 -13.80 -28.42 1.96
C ILE A 332 -13.95 -27.19 2.85
N GLU A 333 -12.85 -26.67 3.41
CA GLU A 333 -12.91 -25.48 4.27
C GLU A 333 -13.36 -24.22 3.50
N ILE A 334 -12.95 -24.08 2.24
CA ILE A 334 -13.42 -22.97 1.38
C ILE A 334 -14.90 -23.11 1.03
N PHE A 335 -15.38 -24.30 0.71
CA PHE A 335 -16.80 -24.50 0.44
C PHE A 335 -17.67 -24.33 1.69
N LYS A 336 -17.19 -24.74 2.87
CA LYS A 336 -17.85 -24.41 4.15
C LYS A 336 -17.94 -22.91 4.38
N LEU A 337 -16.87 -22.17 4.09
CA LEU A 337 -16.87 -20.71 4.16
C LEU A 337 -17.91 -20.11 3.19
N ASN A 338 -18.05 -20.68 1.99
CA ASN A 338 -19.06 -20.27 1.01
C ASN A 338 -20.49 -20.53 1.51
N VAL A 339 -20.76 -21.71 2.09
CA VAL A 339 -22.03 -22.03 2.74
C VAL A 339 -22.36 -21.06 3.87
N ALA A 340 -21.38 -20.73 4.71
CA ALA A 340 -21.58 -19.77 5.80
C ALA A 340 -21.91 -18.35 5.30
N ALA A 341 -21.35 -17.95 4.15
CA ALA A 341 -21.58 -16.64 3.55
C ALA A 341 -22.88 -16.56 2.72
N TYR A 342 -23.30 -17.67 2.12
CA TYR A 342 -24.45 -17.75 1.19
C TYR A 342 -25.37 -18.95 1.50
N PRO A 343 -25.95 -19.05 2.71
CA PRO A 343 -26.66 -20.26 3.17
C PRO A 343 -27.96 -20.57 2.41
N GLU A 344 -28.47 -19.64 1.61
CA GLU A 344 -29.69 -19.85 0.81
C GLU A 344 -29.38 -20.27 -0.64
N SER A 345 -28.10 -20.29 -1.05
CA SER A 345 -27.70 -20.66 -2.40
C SER A 345 -27.60 -22.18 -2.53
N ALA A 346 -28.36 -22.80 -3.42
CA ALA A 346 -28.24 -24.24 -3.66
C ALA A 346 -26.87 -24.64 -4.23
N ASN A 347 -26.24 -23.74 -5.00
CA ASN A 347 -24.95 -23.95 -5.63
C ASN A 347 -23.84 -24.23 -4.60
N VAL A 348 -23.82 -23.50 -3.48
CA VAL A 348 -22.76 -23.67 -2.46
C VAL A 348 -22.81 -25.04 -1.76
N TYR A 349 -24.00 -25.61 -1.59
CA TYR A 349 -24.15 -26.97 -1.06
C TYR A 349 -23.76 -28.02 -2.09
N ASP A 350 -24.07 -27.81 -3.38
CA ASP A 350 -23.67 -28.75 -4.43
C ASP A 350 -22.15 -28.89 -4.48
N SER A 351 -21.45 -27.76 -4.47
CA SER A 351 -19.99 -27.69 -4.49
C SER A 351 -19.34 -28.22 -3.20
N LEU A 352 -19.94 -27.98 -2.03
CA LEU A 352 -19.48 -28.63 -0.80
C LEU A 352 -19.68 -30.16 -0.86
N GLY A 353 -20.78 -30.61 -1.47
CA GLY A 353 -21.04 -32.01 -1.74
C GLY A 353 -20.00 -32.66 -2.64
N ASP A 354 -19.57 -31.98 -3.71
CA ASP A 354 -18.48 -32.44 -4.59
C ASP A 354 -17.18 -32.66 -3.81
N ALA A 355 -16.84 -31.72 -2.93
CA ALA A 355 -15.62 -31.81 -2.13
C ALA A 355 -15.67 -32.96 -1.13
N TYR A 356 -16.84 -33.21 -0.51
CA TYR A 356 -17.02 -34.37 0.36
C TYR A 356 -17.01 -35.70 -0.39
N GLU A 357 -17.58 -35.76 -1.60
CA GLU A 357 -17.50 -36.92 -2.48
C GLU A 357 -16.03 -37.22 -2.83
N ALA A 358 -15.27 -36.20 -3.24
CA ALA A 358 -13.84 -36.32 -3.52
C ALA A 358 -13.02 -36.76 -2.29
N ASN A 359 -13.44 -36.37 -1.08
CA ASN A 359 -12.82 -36.80 0.18
C ASN A 359 -13.23 -38.21 0.64
N GLY A 360 -14.13 -38.89 -0.10
CA GLY A 360 -14.71 -40.18 0.29
C GLY A 360 -15.71 -40.09 1.45
N ASN A 361 -16.11 -38.90 1.87
CA ASN A 361 -17.13 -38.71 2.91
C ASN A 361 -18.53 -38.77 2.26
N LYS A 362 -18.95 -40.00 1.98
CA LYS A 362 -20.22 -40.32 1.34
C LYS A 362 -21.43 -39.74 2.08
N GLU A 363 -21.44 -39.82 3.40
CA GLU A 363 -22.55 -39.35 4.22
C GLU A 363 -22.75 -37.84 4.07
N MET A 364 -21.68 -37.06 4.20
CA MET A 364 -21.74 -35.60 4.03
C MET A 364 -22.05 -35.20 2.59
N ALA A 365 -21.55 -35.94 1.59
CA ALA A 365 -21.86 -35.68 0.19
C ALA A 365 -23.36 -35.88 -0.13
N ILE A 366 -23.96 -36.95 0.41
CA ILE A 366 -25.41 -37.20 0.29
C ILE A 366 -26.22 -36.09 0.98
N GLN A 367 -25.86 -35.73 2.20
CA GLN A 367 -26.55 -34.68 2.95
C GLN A 367 -26.56 -33.34 2.20
N ASN A 368 -25.42 -32.95 1.63
CA ASN A 368 -25.31 -31.71 0.87
C ASN A 368 -26.11 -31.77 -0.44
N ALA A 369 -26.10 -32.89 -1.16
CA ALA A 369 -26.89 -33.05 -2.38
C ALA A 369 -28.41 -33.00 -2.11
N GLU A 370 -28.88 -33.59 -1.01
CA GLU A 370 -30.27 -33.47 -0.57
C GLU A 370 -30.62 -32.01 -0.24
N LYS A 371 -29.72 -31.29 0.44
CA LYS A 371 -29.90 -29.87 0.76
C LYS A 371 -29.97 -29.00 -0.49
N THR A 372 -29.12 -29.25 -1.48
CA THR A 372 -29.14 -28.57 -2.79
C THR A 372 -30.51 -28.69 -3.45
N LEU A 373 -31.06 -29.90 -3.52
CA LEU A 373 -32.38 -30.14 -4.14
C LEU A 373 -33.51 -29.48 -3.34
N GLU A 374 -33.45 -29.50 -2.02
CA GLU A 374 -34.39 -28.81 -1.13
C GLU A 374 -34.42 -27.30 -1.41
N LEU A 375 -33.25 -26.66 -1.52
CA LEU A 375 -33.13 -25.22 -1.76
C LEU A 375 -33.59 -24.84 -3.18
N LEU A 376 -33.20 -25.60 -4.21
CA LEU A 376 -33.66 -25.35 -5.59
C LEU A 376 -35.18 -25.42 -5.73
N ALA A 377 -35.83 -26.31 -4.97
CA ALA A 377 -37.28 -26.45 -4.96
C ALA A 377 -37.98 -25.24 -4.31
N LYS A 378 -37.33 -24.59 -3.33
CA LYS A 378 -37.84 -23.40 -2.63
C LYS A 378 -37.50 -22.10 -3.34
N ASP A 379 -36.43 -22.08 -4.14
CA ASP A 379 -35.97 -20.89 -4.84
C ASP A 379 -36.93 -20.53 -5.98
N THR A 380 -37.69 -19.45 -5.80
CA THR A 380 -38.61 -18.93 -6.82
C THR A 380 -37.99 -17.84 -7.70
N ASN A 381 -36.78 -17.40 -7.36
CA ASN A 381 -36.10 -16.30 -8.04
C ASN A 381 -35.13 -16.81 -9.12
N LEU A 382 -34.56 -18.01 -8.95
CA LEU A 382 -33.63 -18.56 -9.92
C LEU A 382 -34.37 -19.09 -11.16
N PRO A 383 -34.00 -18.69 -12.39
CA PRO A 383 -34.60 -19.24 -13.60
C PRO A 383 -34.34 -20.75 -13.72
N GLU A 384 -35.31 -21.51 -14.26
CA GLU A 384 -35.16 -22.97 -14.41
C GLU A 384 -33.89 -23.38 -15.18
N ALA A 385 -33.49 -22.60 -16.18
CA ALA A 385 -32.25 -22.86 -16.93
C ALA A 385 -30.98 -22.83 -16.05
N ALA A 386 -30.96 -22.00 -14.99
CA ALA A 386 -29.86 -21.95 -14.04
C ALA A 386 -29.98 -23.04 -12.95
N LYS A 387 -31.19 -23.52 -12.65
CA LYS A 387 -31.41 -24.62 -11.69
C LYS A 387 -31.01 -25.99 -12.25
N THR A 388 -31.29 -26.23 -13.54
CA THR A 388 -31.07 -27.54 -14.19
C THR A 388 -29.66 -28.12 -13.96
N PRO A 389 -28.55 -27.43 -14.26
CA PRO A 389 -27.22 -28.01 -14.08
C PRO A 389 -26.93 -28.38 -12.61
N ILE A 390 -27.36 -27.56 -11.65
CA ILE A 390 -27.17 -27.81 -10.22
C ILE A 390 -28.03 -29.01 -9.77
N ARG A 391 -29.28 -29.08 -10.25
CA ARG A 391 -30.21 -30.18 -9.98
C ARG A 391 -29.69 -31.51 -10.51
N ASP A 392 -29.16 -31.51 -11.73
CA ASP A 392 -28.62 -32.69 -12.38
C ASP A 392 -27.36 -33.17 -11.66
N SER A 393 -26.46 -32.24 -11.30
CA SER A 393 -25.27 -32.53 -10.48
C SER A 393 -25.64 -33.25 -9.18
N ALA A 394 -26.54 -32.66 -8.38
CA ALA A 394 -26.98 -33.22 -7.10
C ALA A 394 -27.73 -34.55 -7.24
N SER A 395 -28.62 -34.67 -8.23
CA SER A 395 -29.39 -35.90 -8.46
C SER A 395 -28.50 -37.06 -8.89
N ASN A 396 -27.54 -36.80 -9.78
CA ASN A 396 -26.56 -37.80 -10.22
C ASN A 396 -25.64 -38.22 -9.08
N LYS A 397 -25.21 -37.29 -8.24
CA LYS A 397 -24.42 -37.55 -7.03
C LYS A 397 -25.17 -38.48 -6.08
N LEU A 398 -26.44 -38.20 -5.77
CA LEU A 398 -27.26 -39.06 -4.92
C LEU A 398 -27.43 -40.46 -5.49
N LYS A 399 -27.66 -40.57 -6.80
CA LYS A 399 -27.78 -41.87 -7.47
C LYS A 399 -26.50 -42.69 -7.31
N ARG A 400 -25.35 -42.12 -7.71
CA ARG A 400 -24.05 -42.81 -7.62
C ARG A 400 -23.73 -43.25 -6.19
N LEU A 401 -23.89 -42.35 -5.22
CA LEU A 401 -23.49 -42.63 -3.84
C LEU A 401 -24.43 -43.62 -3.17
N LYS A 402 -25.75 -43.53 -3.37
CA LYS A 402 -26.70 -44.48 -2.75
C LYS A 402 -26.60 -45.89 -3.34
N GLU A 403 -26.11 -46.04 -4.58
CA GLU A 403 -25.92 -47.32 -5.26
C GLU A 403 -24.58 -48.02 -4.93
N GLN A 404 -23.57 -47.28 -4.46
CA GLN A 404 -22.31 -47.86 -3.97
C GLN A 404 -22.53 -48.56 -2.62
N LYS A 405 -22.59 -49.90 -2.60
CA LYS A 405 -22.73 -50.70 -1.37
C LYS A 405 -21.51 -50.61 -0.46
#